data_AF-A0A8R2NKA0-F1
#
_entry.id   AF-A0A8R2NKA0-F1
#
_cell.length_a   1.000
_cell.length_b   1.000
_cell.length_c   1.000
_cell.angle_alpha   90.00
_cell.angle_beta   90.00
_cell.angle_gamma   90.00
#
_symmetry.space_group_name_H-M   'P 1'
#
loop_
_entity.id
_entity.type
_entity.pdbx_description
1 polymer ?
#
loop_
_entity_poly.entity_id
_entity_poly.type
_entity_poly.pdbx_seq_one_letter_code
_entity_poly.pdbx_strand_id
1 'polypeptide(L)'
;MLIDNQHTFNMCLKLENSGFAKHLKKIFKKKLKIPKIRSNDDDDTSSSSSSESEESESEFNNESGESIMAMSRVPVFDEKVLPIGCDPKLFNTTLELRAKKYEIEQTIEDSKRKLDASSIHLTSTLVELSFIEDELKQIRNELEACQIKKQMKLNDVRTTIVLYKSQITKAKLLKDSILLYGNVIQDLSNRASELKKEEKEIVNILKKEKLCAKKDRIEIAKMEIDLRNIKIAIKDEMFKKFKTVTNWNFIDQMEMTIIDYMIIKSKSEAKDSKERFIRELKILENKIRAQQKSVTDLLKSNTRRNKLLTNVLENINKIRQYLDVDQERITKNFQNLSMESTITTEITTMHCIYDQLLKKKQALCEQLEMHKLKCKTFTTPIIQ
;
A
#
# COMPACT_ATOMS: atom_id res chain seq x y z
N MET A 1 19.05 5.79 8.08
CA MET A 1 19.19 5.26 9.45
C MET A 1 18.02 5.64 10.37
N LEU A 2 17.78 6.93 10.69
CA LEU A 2 16.68 7.31 11.59
C LEU A 2 15.28 7.01 10.99
N ILE A 3 15.13 7.23 9.68
CA ILE A 3 13.92 6.90 8.90
C ILE A 3 13.70 5.39 8.85
N ASP A 4 14.76 4.60 8.65
CA ASP A 4 14.69 3.14 8.61
C ASP A 4 14.31 2.56 9.98
N ASN A 5 14.81 3.16 11.07
CA ASN A 5 14.46 2.77 12.43
C ASN A 5 12.97 3.10 12.73
N GLN A 6 12.50 4.28 12.31
CA GLN A 6 11.08 4.67 12.40
C GLN A 6 10.16 3.81 11.51
N HIS A 7 10.63 3.41 10.32
CA HIS A 7 9.91 2.54 9.39
C HIS A 7 9.80 1.12 9.94
N THR A 8 10.91 0.58 10.46
CA THR A 8 10.96 -0.72 11.14
C THR A 8 9.99 -0.74 12.33
N PHE A 9 9.97 0.30 13.16
CA PHE A 9 9.02 0.42 14.26
C PHE A 9 7.55 0.44 13.77
N ASN A 10 7.26 1.20 12.70
CA ASN A 10 5.91 1.27 12.13
C ASN A 10 5.48 -0.05 11.49
N MET A 11 6.40 -0.85 10.93
CA MET A 11 6.12 -2.18 10.41
C MET A 11 5.80 -3.17 11.53
N CYS A 12 6.62 -3.21 12.59
CA CYS A 12 6.35 -4.05 13.78
C CYS A 12 4.99 -3.71 14.42
N LEU A 13 4.64 -2.42 14.50
CA LEU A 13 3.33 -1.99 15.01
C LEU A 13 2.14 -2.42 14.14
N LYS A 14 2.31 -2.47 12.82
CA LYS A 14 1.24 -2.88 11.89
C LYS A 14 1.00 -4.39 11.89
N LEU A 15 2.03 -5.17 12.22
CA LEU A 15 1.99 -6.63 12.11
C LEU A 15 1.41 -7.31 13.36
N GLU A 16 1.56 -6.72 14.56
CA GLU A 16 1.41 -7.50 15.81
C GLU A 16 0.34 -7.05 16.84
N ASN A 17 -0.25 -5.84 16.82
CA ASN A 17 -1.47 -5.53 17.63
C ASN A 17 -1.91 -4.06 17.52
N SER A 18 -3.21 -3.81 17.29
CA SER A 18 -3.77 -2.44 17.24
C SER A 18 -4.02 -1.83 18.64
N GLY A 19 -4.15 -2.66 19.69
CA GLY A 19 -4.52 -2.21 21.04
C GLY A 19 -3.40 -1.47 21.80
N PHE A 20 -2.13 -1.89 21.63
CA PHE A 20 -0.98 -1.37 22.39
C PHE A 20 -0.15 -0.31 21.65
N ALA A 21 -0.53 0.02 20.41
CA ALA A 21 0.23 0.94 19.55
C ALA A 21 0.43 2.33 20.17
N LYS A 22 -0.56 2.84 20.92
CA LYS A 22 -0.45 4.13 21.61
C LYS A 22 0.61 4.11 22.73
N HIS A 23 0.70 3.01 23.47
CA HIS A 23 1.65 2.82 24.57
C HIS A 23 3.08 2.69 24.04
N LEU A 24 3.31 1.79 23.07
CA LEU A 24 4.63 1.57 22.47
C LEU A 24 5.16 2.80 21.73
N LYS A 25 4.28 3.56 21.05
CA LYS A 25 4.65 4.83 20.41
C LYS A 25 5.09 5.88 21.42
N LYS A 26 4.52 5.88 22.63
CA LYS A 26 4.95 6.77 23.73
C LYS A 26 6.33 6.37 24.26
N ILE A 27 6.63 5.07 24.37
CA ILE A 27 7.96 4.56 24.74
C ILE A 27 9.00 4.96 23.68
N PHE A 28 8.75 4.64 22.41
CA PHE A 28 9.67 4.92 21.31
C PHE A 28 9.98 6.43 21.13
N LYS A 29 8.98 7.28 21.39
CA LYS A 29 9.14 8.75 21.28
C LYS A 29 9.85 9.39 22.46
N LYS A 30 9.81 8.78 23.66
CA LYS A 30 10.40 9.39 24.85
C LYS A 30 11.93 9.34 24.73
N LYS A 31 12.60 10.47 24.99
CA LYS A 31 14.06 10.50 25.06
C LYS A 31 14.53 9.59 26.19
N LEU A 32 15.55 8.77 25.95
CA LEU A 32 16.21 8.01 27.01
C LEU A 32 17.00 9.01 27.86
N LYS A 33 16.59 9.22 29.12
CA LYS A 33 17.44 9.89 30.11
C LYS A 33 18.40 8.84 30.63
N ILE A 34 19.60 8.79 30.07
CA ILE A 34 20.69 8.01 30.67
C ILE A 34 21.04 8.70 31.99
N PRO A 35 20.99 8.01 33.13
CA PRO A 35 21.58 8.52 34.36
C PRO A 35 23.04 8.82 34.04
N LYS A 36 23.49 10.08 34.21
CA LYS A 36 24.91 10.44 34.10
C LYS A 36 25.68 9.49 35.01
N ILE A 37 26.33 8.49 34.43
CA ILE A 37 27.35 7.72 35.12
C ILE A 37 28.43 8.75 35.40
N ARG A 38 28.58 9.10 36.69
CA ARG A 38 29.71 9.86 37.18
C ARG A 38 30.94 8.98 36.97
N SER A 39 31.54 9.03 35.80
CA SER A 39 32.92 8.60 35.62
C SER A 39 33.76 9.64 36.35
N ASN A 40 34.27 9.26 37.51
CA ASN A 40 35.45 9.87 38.08
C ASN A 40 36.58 9.64 37.07
N ASP A 41 36.89 10.65 36.28
CA ASP A 41 38.24 10.90 35.81
C ASP A 41 38.41 12.41 35.87
N ASP A 42 39.15 12.83 36.89
CA ASP A 42 39.70 14.16 37.00
C ASP A 42 40.72 14.32 35.88
N ASP A 43 40.42 15.18 34.91
CA ASP A 43 41.46 16.01 34.32
C ASP A 43 40.85 17.36 33.94
N ASP A 44 41.35 18.38 34.64
CA ASP A 44 41.03 19.78 34.52
C ASP A 44 41.29 20.29 33.09
N THR A 45 40.30 20.94 32.47
CA THR A 45 40.46 22.25 31.81
C THR A 45 39.13 22.80 31.29
N SER A 46 38.64 23.82 32.00
CA SER A 46 37.95 25.02 31.48
C SER A 46 37.01 24.89 30.28
N SER A 47 35.70 25.07 30.49
CA SER A 47 35.09 26.41 30.39
C SER A 47 33.57 26.29 30.39
N SER A 48 32.99 27.07 31.29
CA SER A 48 31.56 27.30 31.46
C SER A 48 30.93 27.91 30.21
N SER A 49 29.90 27.25 29.67
CA SER A 49 28.77 27.93 29.07
C SER A 49 27.52 27.08 29.25
N SER A 50 26.80 27.37 30.34
CA SER A 50 25.39 27.01 30.47
C SER A 50 24.58 27.90 29.53
N SER A 51 23.89 27.30 28.57
CA SER A 51 22.65 27.87 28.06
C SER A 51 21.61 26.76 27.97
N GLU A 52 21.03 26.46 29.12
CA GLU A 52 19.69 25.87 29.22
C GLU A 52 18.72 26.88 28.61
N SER A 53 18.33 26.68 27.35
CA SER A 53 17.16 27.34 26.77
C SER A 53 15.96 26.42 26.97
N GLU A 54 15.39 26.52 28.17
CA GLU A 54 13.99 26.19 28.42
C GLU A 54 13.12 27.21 27.69
N GLU A 55 12.56 26.83 26.55
CA GLU A 55 11.38 27.48 25.97
C GLU A 55 10.24 26.47 25.99
N SER A 56 9.44 26.70 27.02
CA SER A 56 8.07 26.31 27.31
C SER A 56 7.10 26.31 26.11
N GLU A 57 6.14 25.37 26.21
CA GLU A 57 4.74 25.49 25.79
C GLU A 57 4.44 25.78 24.31
N SER A 58 3.98 24.74 23.59
CA SER A 58 2.99 24.95 22.53
C SER A 58 1.76 24.10 22.83
N GLU A 59 0.72 24.84 23.20
CA GLU A 59 -0.60 24.38 23.58
C GLU A 59 -1.20 23.42 22.58
N PHE A 60 -1.87 22.45 23.19
CA PHE A 60 -2.85 21.58 22.59
C PHE A 60 -4.07 22.43 22.17
N ASN A 61 -4.33 22.58 20.87
CA ASN A 61 -5.66 22.95 20.39
C ASN A 61 -6.24 21.77 19.59
N ASN A 62 -6.92 20.89 20.33
CA ASN A 62 -7.91 19.98 19.78
C ASN A 62 -9.28 20.62 19.96
N GLU A 63 -9.85 21.15 18.90
CA GLU A 63 -11.28 21.42 18.82
C GLU A 63 -11.94 20.37 17.92
N SER A 64 -12.59 19.41 18.55
CA SER A 64 -13.88 18.85 18.13
C SER A 64 -14.32 17.87 19.21
N GLY A 65 -15.26 18.34 20.03
CA GLY A 65 -15.80 17.60 21.15
C GLY A 65 -16.83 16.56 20.72
N GLU A 66 -16.89 15.45 21.46
CA GLU A 66 -18.14 14.99 22.05
C GLU A 66 -17.86 13.99 23.17
N SER A 67 -18.22 14.41 24.40
CA SER A 67 -18.86 13.63 25.46
C SER A 67 -18.29 12.26 25.87
N ILE A 68 -17.84 12.16 27.13
CA ILE A 68 -18.54 11.43 28.22
C ILE A 68 -17.59 11.25 29.42
N MET A 69 -18.10 11.63 30.59
CA MET A 69 -17.58 11.31 31.91
C MET A 69 -17.11 9.86 32.04
N ALA A 70 -15.85 9.66 32.41
CA ALA A 70 -15.45 8.54 33.25
C ALA A 70 -14.18 8.93 34.02
N MET A 71 -14.35 9.21 35.31
CA MET A 71 -13.25 9.15 36.26
C MET A 71 -12.58 7.78 36.16
N SER A 72 -11.38 7.73 35.60
CA SER A 72 -10.47 6.61 35.83
C SER A 72 -9.04 7.13 35.78
N ARG A 73 -8.42 7.14 36.96
CA ARG A 73 -6.99 7.20 37.26
C ARG A 73 -6.12 7.24 35.99
N VAL A 74 -5.43 8.35 35.74
CA VAL A 74 -4.26 8.36 34.85
C VAL A 74 -3.29 7.33 35.41
N PRO A 75 -3.06 6.18 34.75
CA PRO A 75 -2.06 5.26 35.23
C PRO A 75 -0.72 5.95 35.04
N VAL A 76 0.03 6.10 36.13
CA VAL A 76 1.45 6.43 36.12
C VAL A 76 2.09 5.49 35.08
N PHE A 77 2.57 6.08 33.99
CA PHE A 77 3.13 5.32 32.87
C PHE A 77 4.50 4.81 33.29
N ASP A 78 4.55 3.55 33.73
CA ASP A 78 5.78 2.95 34.23
C ASP A 78 6.51 2.22 33.09
N GLU A 79 7.74 2.65 32.80
CA GLU A 79 8.52 2.23 31.61
C GLU A 79 8.98 0.77 31.65
N LYS A 80 8.83 0.10 32.78
CA LYS A 80 9.26 -1.28 33.01
C LYS A 80 8.11 -2.28 33.13
N VAL A 81 6.87 -1.79 33.09
CA VAL A 81 5.69 -2.63 33.27
C VAL A 81 5.15 -3.00 31.89
N LEU A 82 5.25 -4.29 31.55
CA LEU A 82 4.54 -4.81 30.38
C LEU A 82 3.03 -4.61 30.60
N PRO A 83 2.32 -3.93 29.67
CA PRO A 83 0.87 -3.91 29.71
C PRO A 83 0.33 -5.34 29.69
N ILE A 84 -0.67 -5.65 30.53
CA ILE A 84 -1.31 -6.98 30.57
C ILE A 84 -1.81 -7.33 29.15
N GLY A 85 -1.28 -8.41 28.57
CA GLY A 85 -1.61 -8.86 27.21
C GLY A 85 -0.71 -8.35 26.08
N CYS A 86 0.34 -7.57 26.37
CA CYS A 86 1.35 -7.19 25.38
C CYS A 86 2.36 -8.33 25.20
N ASP A 87 2.70 -8.65 23.94
CA ASP A 87 3.78 -9.60 23.64
C ASP A 87 5.12 -9.05 24.19
N PRO A 88 5.83 -9.80 25.07
CA PRO A 88 7.15 -9.43 25.55
C PRO A 88 8.17 -9.15 24.45
N LYS A 89 8.05 -9.83 23.29
CA LYS A 89 8.95 -9.62 22.15
C LYS A 89 8.76 -8.23 21.53
N LEU A 90 7.51 -7.80 21.35
CA LEU A 90 7.18 -6.49 20.79
C LEU A 90 7.62 -5.33 21.72
N PHE A 91 7.54 -5.55 23.03
CA PHE A 91 8.02 -4.58 24.03
C PHE A 91 9.56 -4.45 24.02
N ASN A 92 10.28 -5.57 24.03
CA ASN A 92 11.76 -5.56 24.01
C ASN A 92 12.31 -4.97 22.70
N THR A 93 11.73 -5.34 21.55
CA THR A 93 12.09 -4.75 20.26
C THR A 93 11.84 -3.24 20.22
N THR A 94 10.76 -2.75 20.85
CA THR A 94 10.51 -1.31 20.98
C THR A 94 11.60 -0.60 21.80
N LEU A 95 12.10 -1.23 22.88
CA LEU A 95 13.20 -0.69 23.68
C LEU A 95 14.53 -0.70 22.91
N GLU A 96 14.83 -1.75 22.16
CA GLU A 96 16.02 -1.83 21.30
C GLU A 96 16.00 -0.78 20.19
N LEU A 97 14.86 -0.62 19.50
CA LEU A 97 14.70 0.38 18.45
C LEU A 97 14.85 1.81 19.02
N ARG A 98 14.36 2.04 20.24
CA ARG A 98 14.56 3.30 20.97
C ARG A 98 16.03 3.54 21.33
N ALA A 99 16.75 2.53 21.81
CA ALA A 99 18.19 2.63 22.10
C ALA A 99 18.99 2.96 20.83
N LYS A 100 18.75 2.23 19.74
CA LYS A 100 19.35 2.51 18.42
C LYS A 100 19.04 3.91 17.91
N LYS A 101 17.81 4.39 18.11
CA LYS A 101 17.41 5.75 17.71
C LYS A 101 18.23 6.79 18.48
N TYR A 102 18.40 6.60 19.78
CA TYR A 102 19.18 7.50 20.62
C TYR A 102 20.67 7.52 20.25
N GLU A 103 21.28 6.36 20.00
CA GLU A 103 22.67 6.28 19.53
C GLU A 103 22.89 7.06 18.22
N ILE A 104 21.93 6.96 17.28
CA ILE A 104 21.96 7.73 16.04
C ILE A 104 21.82 9.22 16.33
N GLU A 105 20.89 9.64 17.18
CA GLU A 105 20.70 11.05 17.56
C GLU A 105 21.96 11.63 18.25
N GLN A 106 22.59 10.87 19.14
CA GLN A 106 23.83 11.28 19.82
C GLN A 106 24.98 11.41 18.82
N THR A 107 25.12 10.46 17.89
CA THR A 107 26.15 10.52 16.84
C THR A 107 25.96 11.76 15.93
N ILE A 108 24.71 12.11 15.61
CA ILE A 108 24.38 13.31 14.85
C ILE A 108 24.77 14.57 15.63
N GLU A 109 24.43 14.64 16.90
CA GLU A 109 24.75 15.81 17.74
C GLU A 109 26.27 15.99 17.92
N ASP A 110 27.00 14.90 18.15
CA ASP A 110 28.47 14.91 18.22
C ASP A 110 29.10 15.34 16.90
N SER A 111 28.53 14.88 15.78
CA SER A 111 28.98 15.28 14.43
C SER A 111 28.72 16.75 14.16
N LYS A 112 27.56 17.28 14.57
CA LYS A 112 27.23 18.70 14.47
C LYS A 112 28.19 19.57 15.27
N ARG A 113 28.44 19.21 16.54
CA ARG A 113 29.40 19.95 17.38
C ARG A 113 30.81 19.99 16.79
N LYS A 114 31.27 18.87 16.19
CA LYS A 114 32.56 18.82 15.47
C LYS A 114 32.55 19.69 14.21
N LEU A 115 31.44 19.69 13.47
CA LEU A 115 31.26 20.52 12.28
C LEU A 115 31.32 22.01 12.63
N ASP A 116 30.60 22.43 13.67
CA ASP A 116 30.55 23.82 14.12
C ASP A 116 31.92 24.29 14.60
N ALA A 117 32.62 23.48 15.40
CA ALA A 117 33.99 23.77 15.83
C ALA A 117 34.96 23.88 14.64
N SER A 118 34.86 22.97 13.66
CA SER A 118 35.68 23.02 12.45
C SER A 118 35.34 24.23 11.57
N SER A 119 34.08 24.63 11.51
CA SER A 119 33.62 25.81 10.77
C SER A 119 34.18 27.09 11.38
N ILE A 120 34.13 27.22 12.71
CA ILE A 120 34.73 28.35 13.43
C ILE A 120 36.24 28.40 13.17
N HIS A 121 36.95 27.27 13.28
CA HIS A 121 38.38 27.21 12.99
C HIS A 121 38.68 27.62 11.54
N LEU A 122 37.90 27.16 10.56
CA LEU A 122 38.04 27.57 9.15
C LEU A 122 37.87 29.08 8.98
N THR A 123 36.84 29.68 9.58
CA THR A 123 36.62 31.13 9.50
C THR A 123 37.77 31.92 10.12
N SER A 124 38.32 31.47 11.27
CA SER A 124 39.50 32.10 11.88
C SER A 124 40.71 32.02 10.96
N THR A 125 41.01 30.83 10.41
CA THR A 125 42.15 30.65 9.51
C THR A 125 42.04 31.46 8.22
N LEU A 126 40.82 31.67 7.70
CA LEU A 126 40.60 32.52 6.52
C LEU A 126 40.89 33.99 6.82
N VAL A 127 40.52 34.47 8.00
CA VAL A 127 40.85 35.84 8.43
C VAL A 127 42.37 36.00 8.59
N GLU A 128 43.04 35.05 9.23
CA GLU A 128 44.50 35.04 9.37
C GLU A 128 45.21 35.01 8.02
N LEU A 129 44.74 34.17 7.08
CA LEU A 129 45.28 34.14 5.72
C LEU A 129 45.10 35.47 4.99
N SER A 130 43.93 36.09 5.08
CA SER A 130 43.69 37.39 4.43
C SER A 130 44.62 38.47 4.97
N PHE A 131 44.89 38.47 6.29
CA PHE A 131 45.83 39.40 6.91
C PHE A 131 47.26 39.17 6.40
N ILE A 132 47.71 37.91 6.32
CA ILE A 132 49.03 37.56 5.80
C ILE A 132 49.16 37.93 4.32
N GLU A 133 48.12 37.71 3.50
CA GLU A 133 48.12 38.09 2.09
C GLU A 133 48.27 39.61 1.90
N ASP A 134 47.56 40.39 2.71
CA ASP A 134 47.64 41.85 2.69
C ASP A 134 49.03 42.33 3.15
N GLU A 135 49.60 41.75 4.20
CA GLU A 135 50.96 42.06 4.67
C GLU A 135 52.01 41.72 3.59
N LEU A 136 51.91 40.53 2.97
CA LEU A 136 52.80 40.13 1.88
C LEU A 136 52.69 41.08 0.68
N LYS A 137 51.49 41.54 0.34
CA LYS A 137 51.27 42.50 -0.73
C LYS A 137 51.90 43.84 -0.40
N GLN A 138 51.77 44.31 0.84
CA GLN A 138 52.44 45.52 1.31
C GLN A 138 53.96 45.41 1.21
N ILE A 139 54.56 44.33 1.74
CA ILE A 139 56.01 44.09 1.69
C ILE A 139 56.51 44.04 0.23
N ARG A 140 55.78 43.37 -0.67
CA ARG A 140 56.12 43.34 -2.11
C ARG A 140 56.13 44.74 -2.72
N ASN A 141 55.09 45.54 -2.46
CA ASN A 141 55.01 46.91 -2.97
C ASN A 141 56.14 47.79 -2.42
N GLU A 142 56.48 47.67 -1.14
CA GLU A 142 57.59 48.38 -0.52
C GLU A 142 58.94 47.97 -1.14
N LEU A 143 59.14 46.67 -1.38
CA LEU A 143 60.32 46.13 -2.03
C LEU A 143 60.44 46.63 -3.47
N GLU A 144 59.36 46.59 -4.25
CA GLU A 144 59.32 47.14 -5.61
C GLU A 144 59.62 48.64 -5.62
N ALA A 145 59.02 49.42 -4.71
CA ALA A 145 59.32 50.83 -4.57
C ALA A 145 60.80 51.09 -4.23
N CYS A 146 61.40 50.25 -3.38
CA CYS A 146 62.81 50.33 -3.02
C CYS A 146 63.71 49.97 -4.22
N GLN A 147 63.35 48.96 -5.01
CA GLN A 147 64.03 48.58 -6.25
C GLN A 147 63.93 49.68 -7.31
N ILE A 148 62.77 50.30 -7.50
CA ILE A 148 62.58 51.42 -8.43
C ILE A 148 63.46 52.60 -8.00
N LYS A 149 63.44 52.97 -6.71
CA LYS A 149 64.32 54.03 -6.17
C LYS A 149 65.80 53.72 -6.40
N LYS A 150 66.22 52.46 -6.21
CA LYS A 150 67.58 51.99 -6.49
C LYS A 150 67.91 52.13 -7.98
N GLN A 151 66.99 51.72 -8.86
CA GLN A 151 67.17 51.81 -10.31
C GLN A 151 67.24 53.27 -10.79
N MET A 152 66.40 54.16 -10.26
CA MET A 152 66.43 55.59 -10.59
C MET A 152 67.79 56.21 -10.21
N LYS A 153 68.29 55.94 -9.00
CA LYS A 153 69.64 56.37 -8.60
C LYS A 153 70.75 55.78 -9.47
N LEU A 154 70.58 54.54 -9.95
CA LEU A 154 71.55 53.92 -10.86
C LEU A 154 71.49 54.54 -12.26
N ASN A 155 70.31 54.95 -12.73
CA ASN A 155 70.11 55.64 -14.00
C ASN A 155 70.73 57.06 -13.99
N ASP A 156 70.89 57.69 -12.82
CA ASP A 156 71.58 58.99 -12.68
C ASP A 156 73.10 58.90 -12.90
N VAL A 157 73.67 57.69 -12.98
CA VAL A 157 75.10 57.48 -13.24
C VAL A 157 75.42 57.80 -14.71
N ARG A 158 76.03 58.96 -14.95
CA ARG A 158 76.34 59.46 -16.32
C ARG A 158 77.61 58.90 -16.94
N THR A 159 78.58 58.43 -16.14
CA THR A 159 79.91 58.05 -16.66
C THR A 159 80.52 56.94 -15.84
N THR A 160 81.02 55.91 -16.52
CA THR A 160 81.75 54.78 -15.92
C THR A 160 83.23 54.94 -16.24
N ILE A 161 84.10 54.87 -15.22
CA ILE A 161 85.55 54.94 -15.38
C ILE A 161 86.14 53.60 -14.94
N VAL A 162 86.91 52.97 -15.82
CA VAL A 162 87.64 51.74 -15.48
C VAL A 162 88.95 52.13 -14.80
N LEU A 163 89.14 51.74 -13.55
CA LEU A 163 90.32 52.05 -12.76
C LEU A 163 91.16 50.79 -12.54
N TYR A 164 92.48 50.94 -12.66
CA TYR A 164 93.42 49.91 -12.22
C TYR A 164 93.61 49.97 -10.70
N LYS A 165 94.00 48.85 -10.07
CA LYS A 165 94.19 48.75 -8.60
C LYS A 165 95.12 49.84 -8.05
N SER A 166 96.13 50.25 -8.82
CA SER A 166 97.08 51.32 -8.48
C SER A 166 96.49 52.74 -8.49
N GLN A 167 95.32 52.94 -9.11
CA GLN A 167 94.67 54.25 -9.27
C GLN A 167 93.55 54.49 -8.23
N ILE A 168 93.19 53.47 -7.44
CA ILE A 168 92.11 53.52 -6.43
C ILE A 168 92.39 54.58 -5.34
N THR A 169 93.66 54.80 -4.98
CA THR A 169 94.05 55.83 -4.00
C THR A 169 93.74 57.26 -4.47
N LYS A 170 93.79 57.51 -5.78
CA LYS A 170 93.40 58.80 -6.39
C LYS A 170 91.88 58.92 -6.54
N ALA A 171 91.17 57.80 -6.60
CA ALA A 171 89.70 57.76 -6.73
C ALA A 171 88.96 58.15 -5.43
N LYS A 172 89.61 58.14 -4.26
CA LYS A 172 89.04 58.62 -2.99
C LYS A 172 88.59 60.10 -3.01
N LEU A 173 89.03 60.88 -3.99
CA LEU A 173 88.59 62.26 -4.22
C LEU A 173 87.19 62.37 -4.84
N LEU A 174 86.65 61.29 -5.41
CA LEU A 174 85.30 61.24 -5.97
C LEU A 174 84.30 60.92 -4.84
N LYS A 175 83.66 61.96 -4.29
CA LYS A 175 82.76 61.84 -3.13
C LYS A 175 81.43 61.12 -3.44
N ASP A 176 81.02 61.08 -4.71
CA ASP A 176 79.72 60.52 -5.15
C ASP A 176 79.87 59.41 -6.21
N SER A 177 80.92 58.58 -6.11
CA SER A 177 81.15 57.47 -7.05
C SER A 177 80.92 56.10 -6.42
N ILE A 178 80.23 55.21 -7.15
CA ILE A 178 80.02 53.81 -6.74
C ILE A 178 81.16 52.97 -7.31
N LEU A 179 81.92 52.30 -6.44
CA LEU A 179 82.94 51.35 -6.87
C LEU A 179 82.28 49.99 -7.12
N LEU A 180 82.39 49.50 -8.35
CA LEU A 180 81.89 48.19 -8.76
C LEU A 180 83.06 47.35 -9.25
N TYR A 181 83.04 46.06 -8.90
CA TYR A 181 83.98 45.10 -9.43
C TYR A 181 83.58 44.70 -10.86
N GLY A 182 84.57 44.40 -11.71
CA GLY A 182 84.33 44.12 -13.14
C GLY A 182 83.42 42.92 -13.40
N ASN A 183 83.47 41.90 -12.54
CA ASN A 183 82.55 40.76 -12.54
C ASN A 183 81.10 41.17 -12.31
N VAL A 184 80.82 42.10 -11.39
CA VAL A 184 79.46 42.61 -11.13
C VAL A 184 78.91 43.37 -12.34
N ILE A 185 79.76 44.11 -13.06
CA ILE A 185 79.36 44.81 -14.30
C ILE A 185 79.04 43.81 -15.41
N GLN A 186 79.83 42.73 -15.51
CA GLN A 186 79.59 41.67 -16.48
C GLN A 186 78.27 40.93 -16.18
N ASP A 187 78.00 40.63 -14.91
CA ASP A 187 76.74 40.03 -14.48
C ASP A 187 75.54 40.96 -14.75
N LEU A 188 75.69 42.27 -14.49
CA LEU A 188 74.66 43.26 -14.79
C LEU A 188 74.40 43.39 -16.30
N SER A 189 75.45 43.34 -17.12
CA SER A 189 75.34 43.34 -18.58
C SER A 189 74.64 42.07 -19.09
N ASN A 190 74.97 40.90 -18.52
CA ASN A 190 74.32 39.64 -18.84
C ASN A 190 72.83 39.70 -18.45
N ARG A 191 72.51 40.18 -17.25
CA ARG A 191 71.12 40.33 -16.80
C ARG A 191 70.34 41.34 -17.64
N ALA A 192 70.96 42.45 -18.05
CA ALA A 192 70.34 43.40 -18.96
C ALA A 192 70.05 42.77 -20.33
N SER A 193 70.90 41.85 -20.80
CA SER A 193 70.67 41.10 -22.03
C SER A 193 69.54 40.09 -21.90
N GLU A 194 69.40 39.43 -20.75
CA GLU A 194 68.28 38.53 -20.42
C GLU A 194 66.96 39.29 -20.35
N LEU A 195 66.92 40.41 -19.62
CA LEU A 195 65.72 41.25 -19.54
C LEU A 195 65.25 41.72 -20.91
N LYS A 196 66.16 42.07 -21.83
CA LYS A 196 65.82 42.39 -23.22
C LYS A 196 65.26 41.20 -24.00
N LYS A 197 65.63 39.96 -23.67
CA LYS A 197 65.04 38.75 -24.27
C LYS A 197 63.65 38.50 -23.69
N GLU A 198 63.51 38.55 -22.36
CA GLU A 198 62.24 38.42 -21.64
C GLU A 198 61.21 39.45 -22.15
N GLU A 199 61.60 40.72 -22.32
CA GLU A 199 60.74 41.77 -22.87
C GLU A 199 60.23 41.43 -24.28
N LYS A 200 61.12 40.94 -25.16
CA LYS A 200 60.73 40.51 -26.51
C LYS A 200 59.77 39.33 -26.49
N GLU A 201 59.98 38.38 -25.58
CA GLU A 201 59.10 37.21 -25.41
C GLU A 201 57.70 37.64 -24.93
N ILE A 202 57.63 38.49 -23.91
CA ILE A 202 56.37 39.05 -23.40
C ILE A 202 55.62 39.78 -24.52
N VAL A 203 56.30 40.65 -25.28
CA VAL A 203 55.69 41.36 -26.42
C VAL A 203 55.15 40.39 -27.46
N ASN A 204 55.86 39.29 -27.73
CA ASN A 204 55.42 38.27 -28.69
C ASN A 204 54.20 37.50 -28.17
N ILE A 205 54.16 37.15 -26.88
CA ILE A 205 53.00 36.50 -26.24
C ILE A 205 51.79 37.42 -26.31
N LEU A 206 51.92 38.68 -25.91
CA LEU A 206 50.84 39.67 -25.97
C LEU A 206 50.31 39.87 -27.40
N LYS A 207 51.19 39.83 -28.42
CA LYS A 207 50.76 39.87 -29.82
C LYS A 207 49.93 38.65 -30.20
N LYS A 208 50.35 37.44 -29.78
CA LYS A 208 49.59 36.20 -30.03
C LYS A 208 48.25 36.21 -29.33
N GLU A 209 48.19 36.61 -28.06
CA GLU A 209 46.94 36.71 -27.30
C GLU A 209 45.97 37.71 -27.93
N LYS A 210 46.45 38.88 -28.37
CA LYS A 210 45.62 39.85 -29.12
C LYS A 210 45.05 39.26 -30.42
N LEU A 211 45.79 38.41 -31.11
CA LEU A 211 45.30 37.72 -32.31
C LEU A 211 44.27 36.66 -31.96
N CYS A 212 44.48 35.87 -30.91
CA CYS A 212 43.49 34.90 -30.42
C CYS A 212 42.19 35.60 -30.03
N ALA A 213 42.25 36.65 -29.20
CA ALA A 213 41.07 37.41 -28.79
C ALA A 213 40.29 38.01 -29.97
N LYS A 214 40.97 38.39 -31.06
CA LYS A 214 40.31 38.83 -32.30
C LYS A 214 39.58 37.67 -33.00
N LYS A 215 40.19 36.48 -33.06
CA LYS A 215 39.55 35.28 -33.64
C LYS A 215 38.33 34.89 -32.83
N ASP A 216 38.44 34.85 -31.50
CA ASP A 216 37.35 34.48 -30.61
C ASP A 216 36.16 35.43 -30.76
N ARG A 217 36.41 36.75 -30.88
CA ARG A 217 35.35 37.73 -31.17
C ARG A 217 34.62 37.47 -32.49
N ILE A 218 35.35 37.07 -33.52
CA ILE A 218 34.75 36.73 -34.82
C ILE A 218 33.92 35.44 -34.69
N GLU A 219 34.40 34.45 -33.95
CA GLU A 219 33.69 33.20 -33.70
C GLU A 219 32.42 33.41 -32.88
N ILE A 220 32.48 34.20 -31.81
CA ILE A 220 31.30 34.59 -31.02
C ILE A 220 30.27 35.27 -31.91
N ALA A 221 30.69 36.22 -32.77
CA ALA A 221 29.77 36.90 -33.68
C ALA A 221 29.12 35.93 -34.70
N LYS A 222 29.86 34.92 -35.18
CA LYS A 222 29.29 33.86 -36.03
C LYS A 222 28.27 33.02 -35.27
N MET A 223 28.61 32.59 -34.06
CA MET A 223 27.74 31.78 -33.22
C MET A 223 26.45 32.53 -32.84
N GLU A 224 26.51 33.85 -32.62
CA GLU A 224 25.33 34.69 -32.43
C GLU A 224 24.41 34.73 -33.65
N ILE A 225 24.98 34.76 -34.86
CA ILE A 225 24.22 34.67 -36.11
C ILE A 225 23.55 33.30 -36.21
N ASP A 226 24.27 32.22 -35.94
CA ASP A 226 23.73 30.86 -35.98
C ASP A 226 22.61 30.65 -34.96
N LEU A 227 22.77 31.15 -33.73
CA LEU A 227 21.72 31.14 -32.72
C LEU A 227 20.48 31.92 -33.16
N ARG A 228 20.66 33.06 -33.84
CA ARG A 228 19.55 33.84 -34.39
C ARG A 228 18.84 33.06 -35.48
N ASN A 229 19.57 32.38 -36.38
CA ASN A 229 19.00 31.55 -37.43
C ASN A 229 18.22 30.37 -36.85
N ILE A 230 18.76 29.66 -35.86
CA ILE A 230 18.07 28.56 -35.17
C ILE A 230 16.80 29.08 -34.48
N LYS A 231 16.86 30.23 -33.82
CA LYS A 231 15.69 30.84 -33.17
C LYS A 231 14.58 31.20 -34.16
N ILE A 232 14.94 31.65 -35.36
CA ILE A 232 13.98 31.90 -36.45
C ILE A 232 13.41 30.57 -36.95
N ALA A 233 14.25 29.57 -37.22
CA ALA A 233 13.81 28.25 -37.67
C ALA A 233 12.85 27.58 -36.69
N ILE A 234 13.09 27.69 -35.38
CA ILE A 234 12.18 27.20 -34.33
C ILE A 234 10.83 27.93 -34.43
N LYS A 235 10.83 29.26 -34.55
CA LYS A 235 9.60 30.03 -34.70
C LYS A 235 8.82 29.65 -35.96
N ASP A 236 9.51 29.42 -37.07
CA ASP A 236 8.89 29.00 -38.33
C ASP A 236 8.27 27.60 -38.22
N GLU A 237 8.96 26.64 -37.59
CA GLU A 237 8.42 25.31 -37.32
C GLU A 237 7.24 25.36 -36.34
N MET A 238 7.30 26.21 -35.31
CA MET A 238 6.16 26.46 -34.42
C MET A 238 4.97 27.03 -35.19
N PHE A 239 5.21 27.99 -36.09
CA PHE A 239 4.15 28.55 -36.93
C PHE A 239 3.55 27.51 -37.88
N LYS A 240 4.37 26.65 -38.51
CA LYS A 240 3.86 25.57 -39.37
C LYS A 240 2.96 24.59 -38.61
N LYS A 241 3.36 24.17 -37.41
CA LYS A 241 2.63 23.16 -36.62
C LYS A 241 1.39 23.74 -35.93
N PHE A 242 1.51 24.94 -35.37
CA PHE A 242 0.49 25.51 -34.48
C PHE A 242 -0.22 26.75 -35.04
N LYS A 243 0.18 27.24 -36.23
CA LYS A 243 -0.36 28.43 -36.91
C LYS A 243 -0.35 29.71 -36.07
N THR A 244 0.35 29.69 -34.94
CA THR A 244 0.45 30.75 -33.94
C THR A 244 1.86 30.71 -33.37
N VAL A 245 2.40 31.88 -33.00
CA VAL A 245 3.66 31.96 -32.25
C VAL A 245 3.32 31.75 -30.78
N THR A 246 3.26 30.50 -30.38
CA THR A 246 2.67 30.09 -29.10
C THR A 246 3.69 30.20 -27.97
N ASN A 247 3.29 30.77 -26.83
CA ASN A 247 4.05 30.63 -25.59
C ASN A 247 3.83 29.22 -25.04
N TRP A 248 4.86 28.58 -24.49
CA TRP A 248 4.79 27.21 -23.92
C TRP A 248 3.59 27.02 -22.99
N ASN A 249 3.30 28.00 -22.14
CA ASN A 249 2.13 27.98 -21.24
C ASN A 249 0.78 27.85 -21.97
N PHE A 250 0.63 28.39 -23.18
CA PHE A 250 -0.62 28.25 -23.94
C PHE A 250 -0.75 26.84 -24.54
N ILE A 251 0.36 26.23 -24.94
CA ILE A 251 0.35 24.83 -25.41
C ILE A 251 -0.06 23.92 -24.25
N ASP A 252 0.53 24.12 -23.06
CA ASP A 252 0.19 23.35 -21.86
C ASP A 252 -1.30 23.53 -21.48
N GLN A 253 -1.82 24.77 -21.55
CA GLN A 253 -3.25 25.02 -21.30
C GLN A 253 -4.14 24.31 -22.33
N MET A 254 -3.79 24.37 -23.61
CA MET A 254 -4.54 23.69 -24.65
C MET A 254 -4.53 22.17 -24.44
N GLU A 255 -3.37 21.58 -24.15
CA GLU A 255 -3.25 20.15 -23.84
C GLU A 255 -4.09 19.76 -22.62
N MET A 256 -4.04 20.55 -21.54
CA MET A 256 -4.88 20.32 -20.37
C MET A 256 -6.36 20.36 -20.70
N THR A 257 -6.82 21.34 -21.50
CA THR A 257 -8.25 21.40 -21.89
C THR A 257 -8.68 20.21 -22.74
N ILE A 258 -7.81 19.70 -23.62
CA ILE A 258 -8.10 18.50 -24.43
C ILE A 258 -8.16 17.27 -23.52
N ILE A 259 -7.21 17.12 -22.61
CA ILE A 259 -7.17 16.02 -21.64
C ILE A 259 -8.42 16.05 -20.75
N ASP A 260 -8.81 17.22 -20.23
CA ASP A 260 -10.00 17.38 -19.42
C ASP A 260 -11.27 17.00 -20.19
N TYR A 261 -11.40 17.44 -21.43
CA TYR A 261 -12.51 17.03 -22.29
C TYR A 261 -12.55 15.52 -22.51
N MET A 262 -11.41 14.87 -22.78
CA MET A 262 -11.33 13.42 -22.93
C MET A 262 -11.74 12.69 -21.65
N ILE A 263 -11.28 13.15 -20.48
CA ILE A 263 -11.65 12.60 -19.18
C ILE A 263 -13.16 12.72 -18.96
N ILE A 264 -13.74 13.89 -19.21
CA ILE A 264 -15.19 14.13 -19.05
C ILE A 264 -15.99 13.23 -19.98
N LYS A 265 -15.60 13.14 -21.26
CA LYS A 265 -16.27 12.29 -22.24
C LYS A 265 -16.22 10.82 -21.84
N SER A 266 -15.05 10.29 -21.48
CA SER A 266 -14.91 8.90 -21.03
C SER A 266 -15.69 8.62 -19.75
N LYS A 267 -15.73 9.57 -18.79
CA LYS A 267 -16.56 9.44 -17.58
C LYS A 267 -18.06 9.39 -17.92
N SER A 268 -18.51 10.21 -18.87
CA SER A 268 -19.90 10.19 -19.33
C SER A 268 -20.25 8.87 -19.99
N GLU A 269 -19.42 8.38 -20.91
CA GLU A 269 -19.62 7.09 -21.60
C GLU A 269 -19.64 5.91 -20.61
N ALA A 270 -18.77 5.92 -19.61
CA ALA A 270 -18.74 4.91 -18.55
C ALA A 270 -20.01 4.96 -17.69
N LYS A 271 -20.51 6.16 -17.37
CA LYS A 271 -21.77 6.35 -16.63
C LYS A 271 -22.96 5.81 -17.43
N ASP A 272 -23.06 6.15 -18.70
CA ASP A 272 -24.15 5.69 -19.58
C ASP A 272 -24.14 4.17 -19.76
N SER A 273 -22.96 3.57 -19.88
CA SER A 273 -22.79 2.11 -19.98
C SER A 273 -23.19 1.42 -18.69
N LYS A 274 -22.76 1.94 -17.53
CA LYS A 274 -23.18 1.45 -16.21
C LYS A 274 -24.70 1.49 -16.06
N GLU A 275 -25.34 2.57 -16.49
CA GLU A 275 -26.79 2.71 -16.38
C GLU A 275 -27.55 1.72 -17.28
N ARG A 276 -27.02 1.42 -18.47
CA ARG A 276 -27.55 0.34 -19.34
C ARG A 276 -27.47 -1.02 -18.65
N PHE A 277 -26.31 -1.37 -18.09
CA PHE A 277 -26.15 -2.66 -17.39
C PHE A 277 -27.04 -2.78 -16.15
N ILE A 278 -27.24 -1.69 -15.39
CA ILE A 278 -28.17 -1.70 -14.25
C ILE A 278 -29.60 -1.98 -14.72
N ARG A 279 -30.03 -1.38 -15.84
CA ARG A 279 -31.35 -1.64 -16.42
C ARG A 279 -31.50 -3.10 -16.86
N GLU A 280 -30.50 -3.66 -17.53
CA GLU A 280 -30.50 -5.07 -17.96
C GLU A 280 -30.53 -6.03 -16.77
N LEU A 281 -29.71 -5.80 -15.74
CA LEU A 281 -29.70 -6.59 -14.51
C LEU A 281 -31.07 -6.57 -13.83
N LYS A 282 -31.74 -5.42 -13.78
CA LYS A 282 -33.08 -5.29 -13.20
C LYS A 282 -34.12 -6.11 -13.97
N ILE A 283 -34.05 -6.13 -15.29
CA ILE A 283 -34.94 -6.95 -16.14
C ILE A 283 -34.66 -8.45 -15.87
N LEU A 284 -33.39 -8.85 -15.82
CA LEU A 284 -33.00 -10.23 -15.58
C LEU A 284 -33.42 -10.71 -14.18
N GLU A 285 -33.23 -9.88 -13.17
CA GLU A 285 -33.65 -10.16 -11.79
C GLU A 285 -35.18 -10.35 -11.71
N ASN A 286 -35.95 -9.50 -12.39
CA ASN A 286 -37.40 -9.65 -12.48
C ASN A 286 -37.80 -10.96 -13.16
N LYS A 287 -37.08 -11.38 -14.22
CA LYS A 287 -37.32 -12.66 -14.91
C LYS A 287 -37.01 -13.86 -14.01
N ILE A 288 -35.89 -13.81 -13.27
CA ILE A 288 -35.53 -14.82 -12.27
C ILE A 288 -36.61 -14.90 -11.20
N ARG A 289 -37.05 -13.76 -10.65
CA ARG A 289 -38.11 -13.71 -9.62
C ARG A 289 -39.43 -14.29 -10.13
N ALA A 290 -39.80 -14.01 -11.37
CA ALA A 290 -41.01 -14.57 -11.99
C ALA A 290 -40.90 -16.10 -12.16
N GLN A 291 -39.75 -16.61 -12.64
CA GLN A 291 -39.51 -18.05 -12.78
C GLN A 291 -39.47 -18.76 -11.41
N GLN A 292 -38.82 -18.17 -10.41
CA GLN A 292 -38.81 -18.67 -9.03
C GLN A 292 -40.23 -18.81 -8.50
N LYS A 293 -41.08 -17.78 -8.69
CA LYS A 293 -42.49 -17.84 -8.27
C LYS A 293 -43.22 -19.00 -8.95
N SER A 294 -43.09 -19.15 -10.26
CA SER A 294 -43.70 -20.27 -11.00
C SER A 294 -43.27 -21.64 -10.47
N VAL A 295 -41.98 -21.83 -10.21
CA VAL A 295 -41.45 -23.08 -9.64
C VAL A 295 -42.01 -23.32 -8.24
N THR A 296 -42.06 -22.29 -7.38
CA THR A 296 -42.62 -22.44 -6.03
C THR A 296 -44.10 -22.80 -6.05
N ASP A 297 -44.88 -22.27 -6.99
CA ASP A 297 -46.30 -22.57 -7.12
C ASP A 297 -46.52 -24.01 -7.65
N LEU A 298 -45.73 -24.45 -8.63
CA LEU A 298 -45.72 -25.85 -9.09
C LEU A 298 -45.32 -26.81 -7.97
N LEU A 299 -44.29 -26.48 -7.19
CA LEU A 299 -43.84 -27.28 -6.05
C LEU A 299 -44.97 -27.41 -5.02
N LYS A 300 -45.62 -26.30 -4.64
CA LYS A 300 -46.79 -26.31 -3.72
C LYS A 300 -47.92 -27.20 -4.25
N SER A 301 -48.24 -27.12 -5.55
CA SER A 301 -49.26 -27.96 -6.15
C SER A 301 -48.88 -29.44 -6.15
N ASN A 302 -47.62 -29.77 -6.42
CA ASN A 302 -47.12 -31.14 -6.39
C ASN A 302 -47.14 -31.70 -4.96
N THR A 303 -46.70 -30.93 -3.97
CA THR A 303 -46.82 -31.30 -2.55
C THR A 303 -48.28 -31.57 -2.14
N ARG A 304 -49.25 -30.77 -2.61
CA ARG A 304 -50.68 -31.03 -2.36
C ARG A 304 -51.14 -32.35 -2.99
N ARG A 305 -50.75 -32.64 -4.23
CA ARG A 305 -51.07 -33.92 -4.90
C ARG A 305 -50.46 -35.11 -4.17
N ASN A 306 -49.20 -35.01 -3.74
CA ASN A 306 -48.54 -36.06 -2.95
C ASN A 306 -49.24 -36.30 -1.60
N LYS A 307 -49.73 -35.24 -0.94
CA LYS A 307 -50.55 -35.38 0.28
C LYS A 307 -51.88 -36.11 0.01
N LEU A 308 -52.54 -35.83 -1.11
CA LEU A 308 -53.75 -36.57 -1.50
C LEU A 308 -53.44 -38.04 -1.82
N LEU A 309 -52.35 -38.29 -2.55
CA LEU A 309 -51.92 -39.66 -2.89
C LEU A 309 -51.60 -40.48 -1.64
N THR A 310 -50.88 -39.89 -0.67
CA THR A 310 -50.57 -40.55 0.60
C THR A 310 -51.84 -40.88 1.39
N ASN A 311 -52.82 -39.98 1.45
CA ASN A 311 -54.13 -40.26 2.07
C ASN A 311 -54.88 -41.40 1.36
N VAL A 312 -54.87 -41.42 0.02
CA VAL A 312 -55.52 -42.50 -0.76
C VAL A 312 -54.83 -43.83 -0.51
N LEU A 313 -53.50 -43.87 -0.49
CA LEU A 313 -52.74 -45.09 -0.17
C LEU A 313 -53.06 -45.57 1.26
N GLU A 314 -53.20 -44.66 2.22
CA GLU A 314 -53.61 -45.00 3.58
C GLU A 314 -55.01 -45.62 3.62
N ASN A 315 -55.97 -45.07 2.87
CA ASN A 315 -57.32 -45.63 2.77
C ASN A 315 -57.36 -46.98 2.06
N ILE A 316 -56.59 -47.15 0.97
CA ILE A 316 -56.45 -48.45 0.29
C ILE A 316 -55.90 -49.49 1.27
N ASN A 317 -54.88 -49.15 2.05
CA ASN A 317 -54.34 -50.04 3.06
C ASN A 317 -55.37 -50.40 4.14
N LYS A 318 -56.20 -49.45 4.59
CA LYS A 318 -57.32 -49.72 5.52
C LYS A 318 -58.35 -50.67 4.92
N ILE A 319 -58.77 -50.44 3.67
CA ILE A 319 -59.72 -51.33 2.98
C ILE A 319 -59.12 -52.73 2.83
N ARG A 320 -57.84 -52.84 2.48
CA ARG A 320 -57.15 -54.12 2.36
C ARG A 320 -57.16 -54.87 3.70
N GLN A 321 -56.89 -54.18 4.80
CA GLN A 321 -57.00 -54.76 6.15
C GLN A 321 -58.42 -55.24 6.46
N TYR A 322 -59.47 -54.47 6.11
CA TYR A 322 -60.86 -54.93 6.30
C TYR A 322 -61.19 -56.17 5.46
N LEU A 323 -60.74 -56.20 4.20
CA LEU A 323 -60.94 -57.35 3.31
C LEU A 323 -60.23 -58.60 3.83
N ASP A 324 -59.00 -58.46 4.35
CA ASP A 324 -58.27 -59.57 4.95
C ASP A 324 -59.04 -60.13 6.16
N VAL A 325 -59.59 -59.26 7.02
CA VAL A 325 -60.45 -59.65 8.16
C VAL A 325 -61.76 -60.33 7.71
N ASP A 326 -62.41 -59.81 6.66
CA ASP A 326 -63.64 -60.41 6.13
C ASP A 326 -63.37 -61.76 5.45
N GLN A 327 -62.26 -61.92 4.74
CA GLN A 327 -61.84 -63.22 4.20
C GLN A 327 -61.60 -64.23 5.33
N GLU A 328 -60.94 -63.84 6.42
CA GLU A 328 -60.80 -64.67 7.62
C GLU A 328 -62.16 -65.04 8.25
N ARG A 329 -63.17 -64.16 8.18
CA ARG A 329 -64.53 -64.44 8.67
C ARG A 329 -65.30 -65.38 7.75
N ILE A 330 -65.25 -65.16 6.43
CA ILE A 330 -65.92 -66.01 5.44
C ILE A 330 -65.36 -67.42 5.46
N THR A 331 -64.03 -67.57 5.55
CA THR A 331 -63.39 -68.89 5.67
C THR A 331 -63.86 -69.65 6.90
N LYS A 332 -64.00 -68.98 8.06
CA LYS A 332 -64.63 -69.57 9.27
C LYS A 332 -66.09 -69.96 9.05
N ASN A 333 -66.90 -69.13 8.39
CA ASN A 333 -68.31 -69.44 8.12
C ASN A 333 -68.47 -70.60 7.12
N PHE A 334 -67.62 -70.69 6.10
CA PHE A 334 -67.66 -71.79 5.13
C PHE A 334 -67.32 -73.13 5.79
N GLN A 335 -66.38 -73.13 6.75
CA GLN A 335 -66.12 -74.30 7.60
C GLN A 335 -67.37 -74.71 8.40
N ASN A 336 -68.15 -73.75 8.91
CA ASN A 336 -69.39 -74.03 9.62
C ASN A 336 -70.51 -74.56 8.71
N LEU A 337 -70.73 -73.98 7.52
CA LEU A 337 -71.72 -74.48 6.55
C LEU A 337 -71.39 -75.88 6.03
N SER A 338 -70.09 -76.23 5.95
CA SER A 338 -69.68 -77.59 5.63
C SER A 338 -70.09 -78.61 6.71
N MET A 339 -70.22 -78.20 7.97
CA MET A 339 -70.79 -79.06 9.03
C MET A 339 -72.31 -79.17 8.92
N GLU A 340 -72.99 -78.13 8.43
CA GLU A 340 -74.45 -78.11 8.31
C GLU A 340 -74.95 -78.97 7.14
N SER A 341 -74.20 -79.04 6.03
CA SER A 341 -74.53 -79.93 4.90
C SER A 341 -74.47 -81.41 5.29
N THR A 342 -73.50 -81.81 6.12
CA THR A 342 -73.45 -83.18 6.68
C THR A 342 -74.71 -83.51 7.49
N ILE A 343 -75.25 -82.57 8.26
CA ILE A 343 -76.49 -82.77 9.02
C ILE A 343 -77.70 -82.94 8.07
N THR A 344 -77.78 -82.16 7.00
CA THR A 344 -78.90 -82.28 6.04
C THR A 344 -78.89 -83.59 5.25
N THR A 345 -77.71 -84.17 4.97
CA THR A 345 -77.62 -85.50 4.35
C THR A 345 -78.13 -86.60 5.28
N GLU A 346 -77.93 -86.47 6.59
CA GLU A 346 -78.50 -87.40 7.57
C GLU A 346 -80.04 -87.30 7.61
N ILE A 347 -80.60 -86.08 7.53
CA ILE A 347 -82.06 -85.88 7.52
C ILE A 347 -82.73 -86.47 6.28
N THR A 348 -82.12 -86.34 5.09
CA THR A 348 -82.69 -86.90 3.85
C THR A 348 -82.70 -88.42 3.84
N THR A 349 -81.67 -89.07 4.39
CA THR A 349 -81.66 -90.54 4.56
C THR A 349 -82.78 -91.01 5.49
N MET A 350 -83.07 -90.28 6.57
CA MET A 350 -84.19 -90.57 7.47
C MET A 350 -85.56 -90.44 6.78
N HIS A 351 -85.76 -89.42 5.93
CA HIS A 351 -87.00 -89.26 5.17
C HIS A 351 -87.26 -90.39 4.16
N CYS A 352 -86.22 -90.90 3.49
CA CYS A 352 -86.36 -92.01 2.54
C CYS A 352 -86.87 -93.30 3.22
N ILE A 353 -86.42 -93.56 4.46
CA ILE A 353 -86.88 -94.69 5.26
C ILE A 353 -88.35 -94.53 5.63
N TYR A 354 -88.79 -93.32 5.97
CA TYR A 354 -90.18 -93.03 6.29
C TYR A 354 -91.13 -93.29 5.11
N ASP A 355 -90.76 -92.86 3.90
CA ASP A 355 -91.59 -93.05 2.70
C ASP A 355 -91.73 -94.53 2.31
N GLN A 356 -90.69 -95.34 2.54
CA GLN A 356 -90.77 -96.79 2.35
C GLN A 356 -91.79 -97.44 3.30
N LEU A 357 -91.89 -96.97 4.55
CA LEU A 357 -92.89 -97.44 5.50
C LEU A 357 -94.31 -97.03 5.10
N LEU A 358 -94.48 -95.82 4.55
CA LEU A 358 -95.77 -95.30 4.11
C LEU A 358 -96.35 -96.12 2.93
N LYS A 359 -95.51 -96.49 1.95
CA LYS A 359 -95.93 -97.35 0.83
C LYS A 359 -96.39 -98.74 1.28
N LYS A 360 -95.73 -99.33 2.28
CA LYS A 360 -96.16 -100.61 2.88
C LYS A 360 -97.54 -100.50 3.53
N LYS A 361 -97.86 -99.36 4.17
CA LYS A 361 -99.18 -99.13 4.78
C LYS A 361 -100.29 -99.07 3.73
N GLN A 362 -100.08 -98.39 2.60
CA GLN A 362 -101.08 -98.27 1.53
C GLN A 362 -101.43 -99.62 0.89
N ALA A 363 -100.43 -100.47 0.62
CA ALA A 363 -100.65 -101.80 0.04
C ALA A 363 -101.54 -102.71 0.92
N LEU A 364 -101.49 -102.53 2.25
CA LEU A 364 -102.36 -103.26 3.19
C LEU A 364 -103.82 -102.76 3.17
N CYS A 365 -104.06 -101.48 2.87
CA CYS A 365 -105.40 -100.91 2.83
C CYS A 365 -106.20 -101.33 1.58
N GLU A 366 -105.56 -101.45 0.41
CA GLU A 366 -106.24 -101.88 -0.82
C GLU A 366 -106.72 -103.35 -0.76
N GLN A 367 -106.03 -104.20 -0.01
CA GLN A 367 -106.48 -105.58 0.23
C GLN A 367 -107.78 -105.65 1.05
N LEU A 368 -108.06 -104.66 1.90
CA LEU A 368 -109.27 -104.63 2.73
C LEU A 368 -110.52 -104.18 1.95
N GLU A 369 -110.40 -103.34 0.92
CA GLU A 369 -111.56 -102.87 0.15
C GLU A 369 -112.13 -103.92 -0.81
N MET A 370 -111.29 -104.78 -1.40
CA MET A 370 -111.71 -105.87 -2.29
C MET A 370 -112.68 -106.88 -1.63
N HIS A 371 -112.69 -106.97 -0.29
CA HIS A 371 -113.57 -107.85 0.45
C HIS A 371 -114.98 -107.26 0.73
N LYS A 372 -115.21 -105.95 0.53
CA LYS A 372 -116.44 -105.26 0.97
C LYS A 372 -117.59 -105.22 -0.05
N LEU A 373 -117.35 -105.45 -1.35
CA LEU A 373 -118.35 -105.27 -2.43
C LEU A 373 -119.08 -106.55 -2.89
N LYS A 374 -118.83 -107.72 -2.28
CA LYS A 374 -119.38 -109.02 -2.72
C LYS A 374 -120.72 -109.44 -2.09
N CYS A 375 -121.40 -108.58 -1.30
CA CYS A 375 -122.64 -108.94 -0.59
C CYS A 375 -123.71 -107.82 -0.57
N LYS A 376 -124.69 -107.85 -1.50
CA LYS A 376 -126.17 -107.71 -1.25
C LYS A 376 -127.00 -107.53 -2.52
N THR A 377 -128.08 -108.30 -2.61
CA THR A 377 -129.07 -108.46 -3.67
C THR A 377 -130.49 -108.09 -3.15
N PHE A 378 -131.41 -107.77 -4.09
CA PHE A 378 -132.89 -107.82 -4.04
C PHE A 378 -133.78 -106.76 -3.32
N THR A 379 -134.82 -106.40 -4.10
CA THR A 379 -136.21 -105.94 -3.83
C THR A 379 -136.56 -104.48 -3.53
N THR A 380 -137.42 -103.93 -4.42
CA THR A 380 -138.27 -102.72 -4.36
C THR A 380 -139.43 -102.88 -3.36
N PRO A 381 -140.15 -101.81 -2.90
CA PRO A 381 -141.28 -101.23 -3.67
C PRO A 381 -141.54 -99.70 -3.48
N ILE A 382 -142.23 -99.12 -4.48
CA ILE A 382 -143.14 -97.94 -4.51
C ILE A 382 -143.14 -96.99 -3.28
N ILE A 383 -142.80 -95.70 -3.46
CA ILE A 383 -143.68 -94.49 -3.48
C ILE A 383 -142.81 -93.25 -3.76
N GLN A 384 -143.24 -92.54 -4.82
CA GLN A 384 -142.87 -91.22 -5.38
C GLN A 384 -141.40 -90.90 -5.74
#